data_AF-A0A7J7H574-F1
#
_entry.id   AF-A0A7J7H574-F1
#
_cell.length_a   1.000
_cell.length_b   1.000
_cell.length_c   1.000
_cell.angle_alpha   90.00
_cell.angle_beta   90.00
_cell.angle_gamma   90.00
#
_symmetry.space_group_name_H-M   'P 1'
#
loop_
_entity.id
_entity.type
_entity.pdbx_description
1 polymer ?
#
loop_
_entity_poly.entity_id
_entity_poly.type
_entity_poly.pdbx_seq_one_letter_code
_entity_poly.pdbx_strand_id
1 'polypeptide(L)'
;MQSCVEDVDVLSFAFTTTTGSESGTRAASAKPHAPSTNPCRDAIRGLQSSTANALQLGDLRFLRRLGSGDIGSVYLAEIKCAEGCVLAAKVMDKQELSSRNKESRARVEREILDLLDHPFLPTLYATLDSPRWSCLLTEFCPGGDLHLLRQRQPEKRFDEAAVR
;
A
#
# COMPACT_ATOMS: atom_id res chain seq x y z
N MET A 1 -5.62 -43.39 26.31
CA MET A 1 -7.00 -43.36 25.80
C MET A 1 -7.17 -42.00 25.13
N GLN A 2 -6.86 -41.89 23.83
CA GLN A 2 -7.78 -42.09 22.69
C GLN A 2 -9.01 -41.17 22.85
N SER A 3 -9.44 -40.30 21.95
CA SER A 3 -9.16 -39.98 20.52
C SER A 3 -10.04 -38.75 20.22
N CYS A 4 -9.60 -37.73 19.49
CA CYS A 4 -9.64 -37.58 18.01
C CYS A 4 -11.04 -37.73 17.40
N VAL A 5 -11.53 -36.66 16.75
CA VAL A 5 -11.88 -36.50 15.31
C VAL A 5 -12.31 -35.03 15.09
N GLU A 6 -11.53 -34.19 14.37
CA GLU A 6 -11.56 -33.91 12.89
C GLU A 6 -12.67 -32.92 12.50
N ASP A 7 -12.58 -31.96 11.56
CA ASP A 7 -11.56 -31.45 10.63
C ASP A 7 -12.17 -30.17 9.98
N VAL A 8 -11.39 -29.13 9.66
CA VAL A 8 -11.65 -28.27 8.46
C VAL A 8 -10.30 -27.76 7.95
N ASP A 9 -9.68 -28.63 7.17
CA ASP A 9 -8.82 -28.42 6.00
C ASP A 9 -8.21 -27.04 5.73
N VAL A 10 -6.89 -27.10 5.78
CA VAL A 10 -5.87 -26.26 5.16
C VAL A 10 -6.06 -26.23 3.63
N LEU A 11 -6.50 -25.11 3.08
CA LEU A 11 -6.23 -24.80 1.67
C LEU A 11 -4.86 -24.11 1.57
N SER A 12 -3.84 -24.97 1.53
CA SER A 12 -2.53 -24.63 0.99
C SER A 12 -2.66 -24.41 -0.52
N PHE A 13 -2.19 -23.27 -1.02
CA PHE A 13 -2.01 -23.09 -2.45
C PHE A 13 -0.65 -23.70 -2.82
N ALA A 14 -0.68 -24.96 -3.27
CA ALA A 14 0.51 -25.66 -3.74
C ALA A 14 0.98 -25.08 -5.09
N PHE A 15 2.23 -24.62 -5.14
CA PHE A 15 2.97 -24.39 -6.37
C PHE A 15 3.67 -25.70 -6.74
N THR A 16 3.44 -26.22 -7.94
CA THR A 16 3.97 -27.50 -8.42
C THR A 16 5.49 -27.44 -8.59
N THR A 17 6.19 -28.33 -7.88
CA THR A 17 7.64 -28.55 -7.97
C THR A 17 8.02 -29.18 -9.30
N THR A 18 8.76 -28.45 -10.14
CA THR A 18 9.60 -29.06 -11.18
C THR A 18 10.98 -29.32 -10.57
N THR A 19 11.40 -30.58 -10.54
CA THR A 19 12.70 -31.05 -10.06
C THR A 19 13.84 -30.54 -10.94
N GLY A 20 14.84 -29.87 -10.35
CA GLY A 20 16.10 -29.59 -11.05
C GLY A 20 16.98 -28.52 -10.39
N SER A 21 17.96 -28.98 -9.62
CA SER A 21 19.23 -28.32 -9.25
C SER A 21 19.19 -27.09 -8.32
N GLU A 22 19.97 -27.21 -7.26
CA GLU A 22 20.29 -26.16 -6.29
C GLU A 22 20.91 -24.94 -6.97
N SER A 23 20.22 -23.80 -6.87
CA SER A 23 20.84 -22.49 -6.93
C SER A 23 19.95 -21.55 -6.14
N GLY A 24 20.50 -21.01 -5.05
CA GLY A 24 19.79 -20.09 -4.16
C GLY A 24 19.09 -19.03 -4.98
N THR A 25 17.78 -18.90 -4.77
CA THR A 25 17.00 -17.79 -5.29
C THR A 25 17.53 -16.54 -4.60
N ARG A 26 18.52 -15.91 -5.23
CA ARG A 26 18.87 -14.52 -4.97
C ARG A 26 17.55 -13.76 -5.10
N ALA A 27 17.05 -13.24 -3.98
CA ALA A 27 16.05 -12.19 -3.99
C ALA A 27 16.50 -11.20 -5.06
N ALA A 28 15.75 -11.10 -6.16
CA ALA A 28 16.12 -10.24 -7.27
C ALA A 28 16.26 -8.85 -6.64
N SER A 29 17.50 -8.35 -6.60
CA SER A 29 17.80 -6.99 -6.17
C SER A 29 17.27 -6.10 -7.27
N ALA A 30 15.95 -5.88 -7.25
CA ALA A 30 15.30 -4.91 -8.08
C ALA A 30 15.83 -3.56 -7.60
N LYS A 31 16.58 -2.88 -8.47
CA LYS A 31 16.96 -1.49 -8.24
C LYS A 31 15.67 -0.72 -7.96
N PRO A 32 15.60 0.06 -6.87
CA PRO A 32 14.38 0.78 -6.54
C PRO A 32 13.99 1.64 -7.73
N HIS A 33 12.77 1.46 -8.23
CA HIS A 33 12.35 2.14 -9.45
C HIS A 33 11.99 3.59 -9.16
N ALA A 34 11.47 3.87 -7.98
CA ALA A 34 11.29 5.26 -7.57
C ALA A 34 12.66 5.97 -7.64
N PRO A 35 12.76 7.12 -8.33
CA PRO A 35 14.02 7.85 -8.44
C PRO A 35 14.62 8.00 -7.04
N SER A 36 15.93 7.84 -6.94
CA SER A 36 16.71 7.82 -5.69
C SER A 36 16.61 9.10 -4.84
N THR A 37 15.76 10.05 -5.23
CA THR A 37 15.62 11.39 -4.67
C THR A 37 14.15 11.80 -4.68
N ASN A 38 13.28 10.97 -4.11
CA ASN A 38 11.94 11.43 -3.75
C ASN A 38 12.05 12.06 -2.34
N PRO A 39 11.89 13.39 -2.21
CA PRO A 39 12.11 14.10 -0.95
C PRO A 39 11.21 13.59 0.18
N CYS A 40 10.03 13.06 -0.15
CA CYS A 40 9.14 12.43 0.82
C CYS A 40 9.69 11.11 1.36
N ARG A 41 10.25 10.28 0.47
CA ARG A 41 10.83 9.00 0.86
C ARG A 41 12.02 9.21 1.80
N ASP A 42 12.84 10.22 1.52
CA ASP A 42 14.00 10.57 2.33
C ASP A 42 13.59 11.19 3.67
N ALA A 43 12.59 12.07 3.67
CA ALA A 43 12.02 12.64 4.90
C ALA A 43 11.45 11.55 5.83
N ILE A 44 10.66 10.63 5.30
CA ILE A 44 10.08 9.51 6.09
C ILE A 44 11.19 8.64 6.67
N ARG A 45 12.20 8.30 5.87
CA ARG A 45 13.34 7.49 6.32
C ARG A 45 14.16 8.20 7.40
N GLY A 46 14.39 9.49 7.23
CA GLY A 46 15.09 10.33 8.20
C GLY A 46 14.32 10.40 9.52
N LEU A 47 13.00 10.53 9.49
CA LEU A 47 12.18 10.51 10.71
C LEU A 47 12.25 9.15 11.39
N GLN A 48 12.13 8.05 10.64
CA GLN A 48 12.22 6.70 11.19
C GLN A 48 13.58 6.37 11.82
N SER A 49 14.68 6.99 11.36
CA SER A 49 16.02 6.77 11.92
C SER A 49 16.39 7.73 13.06
N SER A 50 15.81 8.94 13.08
CA SER A 50 16.23 10.02 14.00
C SER A 50 15.44 10.03 15.30
N THR A 51 14.16 9.65 15.26
CA THR A 51 13.32 9.62 16.46
C THR A 51 13.24 8.20 17.00
N ALA A 52 13.47 8.03 18.30
CA ALA A 52 13.20 6.76 18.99
C ALA A 52 11.72 6.33 18.88
N ASN A 53 10.84 7.23 18.43
CA ASN A 53 9.46 6.97 18.07
C ASN A 53 9.33 6.92 16.54
N ALA A 54 8.82 5.80 16.03
CA ALA A 54 8.41 5.70 14.62
C ALA A 54 7.34 6.76 14.28
N LEU A 55 7.31 7.22 13.03
CA LEU A 55 6.29 8.13 12.49
C LEU A 55 4.89 7.67 12.93
N GLN A 56 4.06 8.58 13.47
CA GLN A 56 2.73 8.26 13.97
C GLN A 56 1.64 8.96 13.17
N LEU A 57 0.39 8.50 13.31
CA LEU A 57 -0.78 9.16 12.68
C LEU A 57 -0.88 10.64 13.07
N GLY A 58 -0.46 10.99 14.29
CA GLY A 58 -0.46 12.36 14.79
C GLY A 58 0.50 13.30 14.06
N ASP A 59 1.50 12.76 13.36
CA ASP A 59 2.49 13.55 12.61
C ASP A 59 2.01 13.91 11.20
N LEU A 60 0.86 13.38 10.80
CA LEU A 60 0.23 13.66 9.52
C LEU A 60 -0.78 14.80 9.64
N ARG A 61 -0.78 15.68 8.65
CA ARG A 61 -1.81 16.67 8.39
C ARG A 61 -2.65 16.20 7.21
N PHE A 62 -3.88 15.74 7.47
CA PHE A 62 -4.82 15.36 6.42
C PHE A 62 -5.40 16.61 5.74
N LEU A 63 -5.23 16.72 4.43
CA LEU A 63 -5.62 17.88 3.64
C LEU A 63 -7.00 17.71 3.00
N ARG A 64 -7.21 16.62 2.25
CA ARG A 64 -8.49 16.32 1.60
C ARG A 64 -8.65 14.83 1.34
N ARG A 65 -9.89 14.34 1.22
CA ARG A 65 -10.17 12.96 0.78
C ARG A 65 -9.93 12.83 -0.73
N LEU A 66 -9.15 11.84 -1.13
CA LEU A 66 -8.87 11.50 -2.54
C LEU A 66 -9.85 10.44 -3.06
N GLY A 67 -10.24 9.49 -2.22
CA GLY A 67 -11.13 8.42 -2.60
C GLY A 67 -11.59 7.57 -1.43
N SER A 68 -12.52 6.67 -1.73
CA SER A 68 -13.09 5.72 -0.77
C SER A 68 -13.30 4.38 -1.42
N GLY A 69 -12.82 3.34 -0.75
CA GLY A 69 -12.96 1.97 -1.21
C GLY A 69 -13.63 1.10 -0.16
N ASP A 70 -13.56 -0.20 -0.43
CA ASP A 70 -14.26 -1.24 0.32
C ASP A 70 -13.74 -1.45 1.75
N ILE A 71 -12.45 -1.17 1.97
CA ILE A 71 -11.71 -1.44 3.22
C ILE A 71 -11.03 -0.19 3.80
N GLY A 72 -11.30 1.00 3.26
CA GLY A 72 -10.71 2.22 3.76
C GLY A 72 -10.96 3.45 2.90
N SER A 73 -10.45 4.58 3.38
CA SER A 73 -10.50 5.86 2.65
C SER A 73 -9.09 6.39 2.43
N VAL A 74 -8.85 6.98 1.27
CA VAL A 74 -7.55 7.55 0.90
C VAL A 74 -7.63 9.06 1.03
N TYR A 75 -6.64 9.65 1.70
CA TYR A 75 -6.52 11.08 1.93
C TYR A 75 -5.21 11.60 1.38
N LEU A 76 -5.22 12.82 0.86
CA LEU A 76 -4.01 13.60 0.67
C LEU A 76 -3.54 14.05 2.05
N ALA A 77 -2.30 13.71 2.41
CA ALA A 77 -1.72 14.06 3.69
C ALA A 77 -0.35 14.70 3.50
N GLU A 78 0.07 15.50 4.47
CA GLU A 78 1.39 16.10 4.53
C GLU A 78 2.06 15.76 5.86
N ILE A 79 3.38 15.55 5.85
CA ILE A 79 4.15 15.34 7.08
C ILE A 79 4.42 16.69 7.74
N LYS A 80 4.00 16.87 8.99
CA LYS A 80 4.11 18.16 9.70
C LYS A 80 5.54 18.70 9.79
N CYS A 81 6.52 17.81 9.96
CA CYS A 81 7.93 18.17 10.12
C CYS A 81 8.72 18.22 8.81
N ALA A 82 8.08 17.95 7.66
CA ALA A 82 8.71 17.96 6.35
C ALA A 82 7.79 18.68 5.35
N GLU A 83 7.90 20.02 5.35
CA GLU A 83 7.04 20.89 4.53
C GLU A 83 7.15 20.56 3.04
N GLY A 84 6.00 20.55 2.35
CA GLY A 84 5.92 20.22 0.93
C GLY A 84 5.98 18.71 0.64
N CYS A 85 6.22 17.86 1.64
CA CYS A 85 6.10 16.42 1.47
C CYS A 85 4.63 15.97 1.55
N VAL A 86 4.01 15.84 0.38
CA VAL A 86 2.62 15.36 0.24
C VAL A 86 2.56 13.89 -0.18
N LEU A 87 1.60 13.17 0.39
CA LEU A 87 1.46 11.72 0.34
C LEU A 87 0.00 11.31 0.13
N ALA A 88 -0.21 10.09 -0.37
CA ALA A 88 -1.50 9.44 -0.28
C ALA A 88 -1.53 8.53 0.97
N ALA A 89 -2.43 8.82 1.90
CA ALA A 89 -2.62 8.09 3.14
C ALA A 89 -3.92 7.28 3.07
N LYS A 90 -3.81 5.96 2.88
CA LYS A 90 -4.96 5.07 2.97
C LYS A 90 -5.21 4.70 4.43
N VAL A 91 -6.34 5.12 4.99
CA VAL A 91 -6.73 4.88 6.39
C VAL A 91 -7.80 3.80 6.44
N MET A 92 -7.59 2.81 7.31
CA MET A 92 -8.46 1.64 7.50
C MET A 92 -8.83 1.52 9.00
N ASP A 93 -10.13 1.42 9.32
CA ASP A 93 -10.61 1.18 10.70
C ASP A 93 -10.56 -0.32 10.98
N LYS A 94 -9.73 -0.75 11.93
CA LYS A 94 -9.57 -2.16 12.33
C LYS A 94 -10.89 -2.75 12.84
N GLN A 95 -11.70 -1.95 13.55
CA GLN A 95 -13.00 -2.43 14.05
C GLN A 95 -13.99 -2.62 12.90
N GLU A 96 -14.01 -1.69 11.93
CA GLU A 96 -14.87 -1.83 10.75
C GLU A 96 -14.47 -3.06 9.92
N LEU A 97 -13.16 -3.26 9.70
CA LEU A 97 -12.65 -4.42 8.98
C LEU A 97 -13.04 -5.73 9.67
N SER A 98 -12.92 -5.80 10.99
CA SER A 98 -13.32 -6.95 11.79
C SER A 98 -14.81 -7.24 11.65
N SER A 99 -15.65 -6.21 11.87
CA SER A 99 -17.11 -6.33 11.83
C SER A 99 -17.64 -6.76 10.46
N ARG A 100 -16.89 -6.50 9.38
CA ARG A 100 -17.27 -6.81 8.00
C ARG A 100 -16.52 -8.02 7.42
N ASN A 101 -15.71 -8.72 8.22
CA ASN A 101 -14.87 -9.85 7.80
C ASN A 101 -13.89 -9.50 6.66
N LYS A 102 -13.22 -8.34 6.75
CA LYS A 102 -12.28 -7.83 5.72
C LYS A 102 -10.84 -7.65 6.21
N GLU A 103 -10.52 -8.16 7.38
CA GLU A 103 -9.16 -8.11 7.93
C GLU A 103 -8.15 -8.82 7.00
N SER A 104 -8.51 -9.98 6.45
CA SER A 104 -7.68 -10.72 5.50
C SER A 104 -7.36 -9.89 4.25
N ARG A 105 -8.36 -9.17 3.71
CA ARG A 105 -8.18 -8.30 2.55
C ARG A 105 -7.23 -7.14 2.85
N ALA A 106 -7.37 -6.50 4.00
CA ALA A 106 -6.47 -5.42 4.42
C ALA A 106 -5.03 -5.92 4.64
N ARG A 107 -4.88 -7.12 5.23
CA ARG A 107 -3.58 -7.76 5.43
C ARG A 107 -2.89 -8.07 4.11
N VAL A 108 -3.60 -8.74 3.19
CA VAL A 108 -3.06 -9.07 1.86
C VAL A 108 -2.69 -7.81 1.09
N GLU A 109 -3.49 -6.75 1.17
CA GLU A 109 -3.16 -5.49 0.50
C GLU A 109 -1.85 -4.88 1.03
N ARG A 110 -1.64 -4.90 2.34
CA ARG A 110 -0.37 -4.45 2.95
C ARG A 110 0.79 -5.31 2.47
N GLU A 111 0.67 -6.64 2.58
CA GLU A 111 1.73 -7.58 2.20
C GLU A 111 2.12 -7.45 0.73
N ILE A 112 1.14 -7.28 -0.17
CA ILE A 112 1.41 -7.05 -1.59
C ILE A 112 2.12 -5.71 -1.78
N LEU A 113 1.63 -4.61 -1.18
CA LEU A 113 2.26 -3.30 -1.33
C LEU A 113 3.69 -3.23 -0.76
N ASP A 114 3.97 -3.97 0.31
CA ASP A 114 5.34 -4.11 0.87
C ASP A 114 6.31 -4.79 -0.11
N LEU A 115 5.80 -5.66 -0.99
CA LEU A 115 6.61 -6.41 -1.96
C LEU A 115 6.75 -5.70 -3.31
N LEU A 116 5.98 -4.63 -3.56
CA LEU A 116 5.94 -3.96 -4.85
C LEU A 116 6.96 -2.81 -4.92
N ASP A 117 7.87 -2.91 -5.88
CA ASP A 117 8.73 -1.80 -6.33
C ASP A 117 8.73 -1.79 -7.87
N HIS A 118 7.86 -0.95 -8.46
CA HIS A 118 7.62 -0.97 -9.91
C HIS A 118 7.27 0.43 -10.47
N PRO A 119 7.73 0.79 -11.68
CA PRO A 119 7.47 2.08 -12.34
C PRO A 119 6.04 2.57 -12.38
N PHE A 120 5.13 1.64 -12.55
CA PHE A 120 3.74 1.94 -12.86
C PHE A 120 2.83 1.75 -11.65
N LEU A 121 3.40 1.55 -10.46
CA LEU A 121 2.67 1.38 -9.21
C LEU A 121 3.19 2.36 -8.15
N PRO A 122 2.30 3.02 -7.40
CA PRO A 122 2.70 3.88 -6.29
C PRO A 122 3.55 3.11 -5.28
N THR A 123 4.70 3.68 -4.92
CA THR A 123 5.59 3.08 -3.92
C THR A 123 5.02 3.27 -2.52
N LEU A 124 5.06 2.21 -1.70
CA LEU A 124 4.79 2.30 -0.27
C LEU A 124 6.01 2.87 0.46
N TYR A 125 5.83 3.94 1.22
CA TYR A 125 6.90 4.57 2.00
C TYR A 125 6.92 4.10 3.45
N ALA A 126 5.77 3.95 4.07
CA ALA A 126 5.64 3.50 5.45
C ALA A 126 4.24 2.97 5.74
N THR A 127 4.14 2.12 6.76
CA THR A 127 2.89 1.73 7.38
C THR A 127 2.83 2.29 8.79
N LEU A 128 1.71 2.92 9.14
CA LEU A 128 1.45 3.42 10.49
C LEU A 128 0.34 2.59 11.12
N ASP A 129 0.60 2.06 12.29
CA ASP A 129 -0.36 1.25 13.03
C ASP A 129 -0.68 1.88 14.39
N SER A 130 -1.97 1.95 14.68
CA SER A 130 -2.53 2.33 15.98
C SER A 130 -3.53 1.25 16.43
N PRO A 131 -4.04 1.30 17.67
CA PRO A 131 -5.01 0.32 18.16
C PRO A 131 -6.29 0.28 17.31
N ARG A 132 -6.75 1.43 16.80
CA ARG A 132 -7.99 1.52 16.00
C ARG A 132 -7.74 1.60 14.50
N TRP A 133 -6.67 2.27 14.07
CA TRP A 133 -6.43 2.58 12.67
C TRP A 133 -5.17 1.91 12.16
N SER A 134 -5.20 1.43 10.92
CA SER A 134 -4.02 1.10 10.14
C SER A 134 -3.94 2.05 8.94
N CYS A 135 -2.75 2.56 8.62
CA CYS A 135 -2.55 3.52 7.56
C CYS A 135 -1.37 3.15 6.66
N LEU A 136 -1.61 3.13 5.35
CA LEU A 136 -0.58 2.93 4.33
C LEU A 136 -0.23 4.27 3.70
N LEU A 137 1.04 4.66 3.75
CA LEU A 137 1.55 5.91 3.17
C LEU A 137 2.25 5.60 1.85
N THR A 138 1.65 6.05 0.76
CA THR A 138 2.18 5.85 -0.59
C THR A 138 2.47 7.17 -1.28
N GLU A 139 3.13 7.07 -2.42
CA GLU A 139 3.25 8.17 -3.38
C GLU A 139 1.89 8.79 -3.71
N PHE A 140 1.85 10.13 -3.79
CA PHE A 140 0.68 10.86 -4.25
C PHE A 140 0.73 11.03 -5.77
N CYS A 141 -0.30 10.54 -6.47
CA CYS A 141 -0.44 10.71 -7.91
C CYS A 141 -1.35 11.92 -8.22
N PRO A 142 -0.80 13.08 -8.65
CA PRO A 142 -1.59 14.31 -8.87
C PRO A 142 -2.55 14.21 -10.06
N GLY A 143 -2.34 13.27 -10.99
CA GLY A 143 -3.20 13.03 -12.15
C GLY A 143 -4.60 12.53 -11.78
N GLY A 144 -4.80 12.03 -10.57
CA GLY A 144 -6.10 11.56 -10.09
C GLY A 144 -6.51 10.21 -10.68
N ASP A 145 -7.81 9.92 -10.60
CA ASP A 145 -8.38 8.63 -10.99
C ASP A 145 -8.72 8.56 -12.48
N LEU A 146 -8.27 7.50 -13.14
CA LEU A 146 -8.45 7.29 -14.58
C LEU A 146 -9.93 7.13 -14.95
N HIS A 147 -10.75 6.51 -14.09
CA HIS A 147 -12.18 6.38 -14.36
C HIS A 147 -12.84 7.77 -14.39
N LEU A 148 -12.55 8.64 -13.43
CA LEU A 148 -13.04 10.02 -13.42
C LEU A 148 -12.54 10.82 -14.62
N LEU A 149 -11.26 10.68 -15.00
CA LEU A 149 -10.74 11.32 -16.21
C LEU A 149 -11.47 10.85 -17.46
N ARG A 150 -11.73 9.54 -17.59
CA ARG A 150 -12.47 8.96 -18.71
C ARG A 150 -13.91 9.49 -18.80
N GLN A 151 -14.60 9.61 -17.66
CA GLN A 151 -15.99 10.12 -17.64
C GLN A 151 -16.10 11.56 -18.14
N ARG A 152 -15.00 12.32 -18.12
CA ARG A 152 -14.93 13.70 -18.62
C ARG A 152 -14.62 13.80 -20.12
N GLN A 153 -14.24 12.69 -20.76
CA GLN A 153 -13.91 12.69 -22.18
C GLN A 153 -15.18 12.61 -23.06
N PRO A 154 -15.13 13.12 -24.30
CA PRO A 154 -16.13 12.84 -25.32
C PRO A 154 -16.36 11.32 -25.45
N GLU A 155 -17.63 10.93 -25.54
CA GLU A 155 -18.05 9.51 -25.65
C GLU A 155 -17.53 8.57 -24.55
N LYS A 156 -16.96 9.13 -23.46
CA LYS A 156 -16.29 8.39 -22.38
C LYS A 156 -15.13 7.51 -22.88
N ARG A 157 -14.41 7.99 -23.90
CA ARG A 157 -13.26 7.31 -24.50
C ARG A 157 -12.06 8.22 -24.50
N PHE A 158 -10.87 7.64 -24.33
CA PHE A 158 -9.63 8.38 -24.57
C PHE A 158 -9.30 8.33 -26.06
N ASP A 159 -8.72 9.41 -26.58
CA ASP A 159 -8.14 9.41 -27.92
C ASP A 159 -7.03 8.36 -27.99
N GLU A 160 -6.91 7.69 -29.14
CA GLU A 160 -5.88 6.66 -29.35
C GLU A 160 -4.47 7.19 -29.10
N ALA A 161 -4.22 8.45 -29.48
CA ALA A 161 -2.94 9.12 -29.25
C ALA A 161 -2.57 9.32 -27.76
N ALA A 162 -3.53 9.20 -26.84
CA ALA A 162 -3.30 9.27 -25.40
C ALA A 162 -2.84 7.92 -24.81
N VAL A 163 -2.98 6.81 -25.56
CA VAL A 163 -2.49 5.49 -25.17
C VAL A 163 -1.02 5.39 -25.60
N ARG A 164 -0.11 5.26 -24.62
CA ARG A 164 1.33 5.11 -24.82
C ARG A 164 1.87 3.99 -23.97
#